data_AF-A0A356ANV5-F1
#
_entry.id   AF-A0A356ANV5-F1
#
_cell.length_a   1.000
_cell.length_b   1.000
_cell.length_c   1.000
_cell.angle_alpha   90.00
_cell.angle_beta   90.00
_cell.angle_gamma   90.00
#
_symmetry.space_group_name_H-M   'P 1'
#
loop_
_entity.id
_entity.type
_entity.pdbx_description
1 polymer ?
#
loop_
_entity_poly.entity_id
_entity_poly.type
_entity_poly.pdbx_seq_one_letter_code
_entity_poly.pdbx_strand_id
1 'polypeptide(L)' 'MKLLFLCTGNTCRSPMAKGIFEKLLKERGVSGIECSSAGLAAGRGQPASKNA' A
#
# COMPACT_ATOMS: atom_id res chain seq x y z
N MET A 1 8.79 11.71 5.46
CA MET A 1 8.64 10.43 6.19
C MET A 1 8.27 9.33 5.20
N LYS A 2 8.80 8.11 5.35
CA LYS A 2 8.45 6.96 4.50
C LYS A 2 7.67 5.92 5.32
N LEU A 3 6.59 5.39 4.77
CA LEU A 3 5.75 4.37 5.42
C LEU A 3 5.57 3.16 4.50
N LEU A 4 5.83 1.96 5.04
CA LEU A 4 5.73 0.70 4.33
C LEU A 4 4.63 -0.19 4.93
N PHE A 5 3.63 -0.55 4.12
CA PHE A 5 2.64 -1.55 4.48
C PHE A 5 3.12 -2.96 4.09
N LEU A 6 3.07 -3.92 5.02
CA LEU A 6 3.51 -5.29 4.80
C LEU A 6 2.35 -6.28 4.90
N CYS A 7 2.36 -7.29 4.04
CA CYS A 7 1.55 -8.50 4.22
C CYS A 7 2.31 -9.71 3.66
N THR A 8 1.65 -10.85 3.46
CA THR A 8 2.32 -12.03 2.89
C THR A 8 2.58 -11.87 1.40
N GLY A 9 1.55 -11.62 0.58
CA GLY A 9 1.66 -11.69 -0.89
C GLY A 9 1.77 -10.36 -1.62
N ASN A 10 1.56 -9.22 -0.95
CA ASN A 10 1.46 -7.89 -1.58
C ASN A 10 0.42 -7.77 -2.69
N THR A 11 -0.63 -8.60 -2.67
CA THR A 11 -1.70 -8.58 -3.69
C THR A 11 -3.07 -8.18 -3.14
N CYS A 12 -3.29 -8.14 -1.82
CA CYS A 12 -4.58 -7.75 -1.24
C CYS A 12 -4.42 -6.69 -0.15
N ARG A 13 -3.97 -7.11 1.03
CA ARG A 13 -3.98 -6.29 2.25
C ARG A 13 -3.07 -5.07 2.19
N SER A 14 -1.79 -5.25 1.84
CA SER A 14 -0.85 -4.13 1.84
C SER A 14 -1.05 -3.12 0.70
N PRO A 15 -1.42 -3.51 -0.54
CA PRO A 15 -1.86 -2.55 -1.56
C PRO A 15 -3.12 -1.77 -1.16
N MET A 16 -4.15 -2.44 -0.62
CA MET A 16 -5.36 -1.77 -0.09
C MET A 16 -5.00 -0.72 0.95
N ALA A 17 -4.19 -1.11 1.95
CA ALA A 17 -3.81 -0.22 3.03
C ALA A 17 -3.06 1.01 2.52
N LYS A 18 -2.16 0.85 1.55
CA LYS A 18 -1.48 1.96 0.87
C LYS A 18 -2.50 2.91 0.24
N GLY A 19 -3.39 2.40 -0.63
CA GLY A 19 -4.34 3.25 -1.36
C GLY A 19 -5.35 3.96 -0.44
N ILE A 20 -5.85 3.26 0.57
CA ILE A 20 -6.75 3.83 1.58
C ILE A 20 -6.02 4.94 2.37
N PHE A 21 -4.80 4.69 2.81
CA PHE A 21 -4.04 5.67 3.59
C PHE A 21 -3.65 6.90 2.77
N GLU A 22 -3.21 6.72 1.52
CA GLU A 22 -2.94 7.83 0.60
C GLU A 22 -4.19 8.70 0.38
N LYS A 23 -5.36 8.08 0.22
CA LYS A 23 -6.64 8.78 0.13
C LYS A 23 -6.92 9.59 1.41
N LEU A 24 -6.75 8.99 2.59
CA LEU A 24 -6.94 9.67 3.87
C LEU A 24 -5.97 10.84 4.09
N LEU A 25 -4.70 10.70 3.69
CA LEU A 25 -3.72 11.79 3.76
C LEU A 25 -4.16 12.97 2.90
N LYS A 26 -4.60 12.69 1.67
CA LYS A 26 -5.12 13.71 0.76
C LYS A 26 -6.36 14.40 1.33
N GLU A 27 -7.32 13.65 1.85
CA GLU A 27 -8.55 14.19 2.45
C GLU A 27 -8.28 15.06 3.68
N ARG A 28 -7.22 14.75 4.44
CA ARG A 28 -6.82 15.50 5.64
C ARG A 28 -5.80 16.61 5.38
N GLY A 29 -5.39 16.82 4.13
CA GLY A 29 -4.37 17.82 3.78
C GLY A 29 -2.98 17.53 4.36
N VAL A 30 -2.70 16.27 4.70
CA VAL A 30 -1.39 15.87 5.26
C VAL A 30 -0.42 15.60 4.12
N SER A 31 0.73 16.25 4.16
CA SER A 31 1.79 16.12 3.16
C SER A 31 3.10 15.61 3.79
N GLY A 32 4.08 15.26 2.94
CA GLY A 32 5.41 14.84 3.38
C GLY A 32 5.52 13.37 3.80
N ILE A 33 4.51 12.55 3.55
CA ILE A 33 4.52 11.10 3.78
C ILE A 33 4.49 10.37 2.43
N GLU A 34 5.51 9.53 2.20
CA GLU A 34 5.60 8.66 1.04
C GLU A 34 5.15 7.24 1.43
N CYS A 35 4.16 6.70 0.72
CA CYS A 35 3.58 5.39 1.03
C CYS A 35 4.01 4.32 0.04
N SER A 36 4.42 3.18 0.57
CA SER A 36 4.81 1.99 -0.20
C SER A 36 4.15 0.74 0.38
N SER A 37 4.09 -0.33 -0.40
CA SER A 37 3.65 -1.64 0.08
C SER A 37 4.60 -2.73 -0.40
N ALA A 38 4.74 -3.78 0.40
CA ALA A 38 5.55 -4.95 0.07
C ALA A 38 4.92 -6.23 0.66
N GLY A 39 5.52 -7.37 0.31
CA GLY A 39 5.09 -8.68 0.78
C GLY A 39 6.27 -9.61 1.03
N LEU A 40 6.15 -10.45 2.06
CA LEU A 40 7.19 -11.42 2.44
C LEU A 40 7.44 -12.48 1.36
N ALA A 41 6.42 -12.81 0.58
CA ALA A 41 6.43 -13.79 -0.50
C ALA A 41 5.70 -13.25 -1.74
N ALA A 42 5.92 -11.96 -2.06
CA ALA A 42 5.34 -11.34 -3.23
C ALA A 42 6.04 -11.82 -4.52
N GLY A 43 5.25 -12.26 -5.50
CA GLY A 43 5.79 -12.55 -6.83
C GLY A 43 6.16 -11.26 -7.56
N ARG A 44 7.32 -11.23 -8.23
CA ARG A 44 7.78 -10.05 -8.96
C ARG A 44 6.80 -9.70 -10.09
N GLY A 45 6.36 -8.44 -10.14
CA GLY A 45 5.44 -7.97 -11.16
C GLY A 45 4.01 -8.48 -11.03
N GLN A 46 3.66 -9.21 -9.95
CA GLN A 46 2.28 -9.58 -9.71
C GLN A 46 1.45 -8.33 -9.41
N PRO A 47 0.32 -8.13 -10.12
CA PRO A 47 -0.56 -7.01 -9.84
C PRO A 47 -1.28 -7.22 -8.51
N ALA A 48 -1.81 -6.13 -7.96
CA ALA A 48 -2.82 -6.23 -6.92
C ALA A 48 -4.03 -7.04 -7.46
N SER A 49 -4.68 -7.78 -6.57
CA SER A 49 -5.91 -8.49 -6.87
C SER A 49 -6.99 -7.50 -7.28
N LYS A 50 -7.93 -7.94 -8.12
CA LYS A 50 -9.01 -7.08 -8.64
C LYS A 50 -9.84 -6.37 -7.57
N ASN A 51 -9.96 -6.96 -6.37
CA ASN A 51 -10.75 -6.44 -5.24
C ASN A 51 -9.87 -5.84 -4.12
N ALA A 52 -8.58 -5.65 -4.40
CA ALA A 52 -7.66 -4.97 -3.50
C ALA A 52 -7.69 -3.44 -3.71
#